data_AF-S9QNT4-F1
#
_entry.id   AF-S9QNT4-F1
#
_cell.length_a   1.000
_cell.length_b   1.000
_cell.length_c   1.000
_cell.angle_alpha   90.00
_cell.angle_beta   90.00
_cell.angle_gamma   90.00
#
_symmetry.space_group_name_H-M   'P 1'
#
loop_
_entity.id
_entity.type
_entity.pdbx_description
1 polymer ?
#
loop_
_entity_poly.entity_id
_entity_poly.type
_entity_poly.pdbx_seq_one_letter_code
_entity_poly.pdbx_strand_id
1 'polypeptide(L)'
;MPKHVQGREALRAHMSRFPETFDVEFVGLVFHETTDPNRAVAEFRSVGRAVPTGKPYEQTCISVVHTDDEGRITRYVDYWNPLVAMEALTPDGDATGTGVAASFGG
;
A
#
# COMPACT_ATOMS: atom_id res chain seq x y z
N MET A 1 0.28 11.97 2.69
CA MET A 1 0.76 10.78 3.42
C MET A 1 2.05 11.15 4.16
N PRO A 2 2.15 10.93 5.48
CA PRO A 2 3.39 11.14 6.20
C PRO A 2 4.46 10.13 5.72
N LYS A 3 5.72 10.56 5.62
CA LYS A 3 6.85 9.66 5.27
C LYS A 3 7.26 8.76 6.43
N HIS A 4 6.86 9.11 7.65
CA HIS A 4 7.19 8.38 8.87
C HIS A 4 6.11 8.64 9.94
N VAL A 5 5.77 7.61 10.71
CA VAL A 5 4.83 7.69 11.84
C VAL A 5 5.50 7.01 13.03
N GLN A 6 5.54 7.69 14.18
CA GLN A 6 6.25 7.24 15.38
C GLN A 6 5.30 7.12 16.57
N GLY A 7 5.40 6.01 17.29
CA GLY A 7 4.63 5.76 18.51
C GLY A 7 3.26 5.13 18.24
N ARG A 8 2.77 4.37 19.23
CA ARG A 8 1.57 3.55 19.12
C ARG A 8 0.30 4.36 18.85
N GLU A 9 0.17 5.53 19.47
CA GLU A 9 -1.01 6.38 19.33
C GLU A 9 -1.08 7.02 17.95
N ALA A 10 0.04 7.58 17.47
CA ALA A 10 0.11 8.14 16.13
C ALA A 10 -0.12 7.08 15.05
N LEU A 11 0.43 5.87 15.23
CA LEU A 11 0.19 4.74 14.33
C LEU A 11 -1.30 4.37 14.30
N ARG A 12 -1.95 4.27 15.47
CA ARG A 12 -3.39 3.99 15.56
C ARG A 12 -4.21 5.06 14.85
N ALA A 13 -3.90 6.33 15.06
CA ALA A 13 -4.59 7.44 14.41
C ALA A 13 -4.36 7.46 12.90
N HIS A 14 -3.18 7.05 12.43
CA HIS A 14 -2.87 6.95 11.01
C HIS A 14 -3.63 5.78 10.35
N MET A 15 -3.69 4.63 11.02
CA MET A 15 -4.31 3.41 10.49
C MET A 15 -5.84 3.36 10.64
N SER A 16 -6.44 4.20 11.48
CA SER A 16 -7.89 4.15 11.74
C SER A 16 -8.74 4.36 10.48
N ARG A 17 -8.26 5.13 9.50
CA ARG A 17 -8.94 5.39 8.22
C ARG A 17 -8.60 4.40 7.11
N PHE A 18 -7.66 3.49 7.35
CA PHE A 18 -7.23 2.54 6.33
C PHE A 18 -8.39 1.65 5.83
N PRO A 19 -9.23 1.06 6.72
CA PRO A 19 -10.36 0.22 6.27
C PRO A 19 -11.45 0.99 5.52
N GLU A 20 -11.56 2.30 5.73
CA GLU A 20 -12.49 3.16 4.99
C GLU A 20 -11.97 3.47 3.57
N THR A 21 -10.68 3.24 3.32
CA THR A 21 -10.02 3.54 2.04
C THR A 21 -9.84 2.29 1.20
N PHE A 22 -9.40 1.18 1.81
CA PHE A 22 -9.11 -0.07 1.14
C PHE A 22 -9.70 -1.25 1.90
N ASP A 23 -10.39 -2.12 1.17
CA ASP A 23 -10.85 -3.43 1.64
C ASP A 23 -10.01 -4.48 0.92
N VAL A 24 -9.07 -5.08 1.64
CA VAL A 24 -7.98 -5.87 1.06
C VAL A 24 -7.61 -7.07 1.91
N GLU A 25 -7.15 -8.11 1.24
CA GLU A 25 -6.53 -9.29 1.83
C GLU A 25 -5.06 -9.37 1.42
N PHE A 26 -4.21 -9.87 2.32
CA PHE A 26 -2.80 -10.12 2.03
C PHE A 26 -2.59 -11.57 1.64
N VAL A 27 -2.04 -11.81 0.46
CA VAL A 27 -1.92 -13.14 -0.15
C VAL A 27 -0.53 -13.37 -0.70
N GLY A 28 -0.13 -14.64 -0.79
CA GLY A 28 1.13 -15.04 -1.42
C GLY A 28 2.37 -14.52 -0.66
N LEU A 29 2.36 -14.62 0.67
CA LEU A 29 3.53 -14.26 1.49
C LEU A 29 4.72 -15.16 1.15
N VAL A 30 5.85 -14.54 0.84
CA VAL A 30 7.16 -15.18 0.68
C VAL A 30 8.12 -14.50 1.65
N PHE A 31 8.65 -15.26 2.60
CA PHE A 31 9.65 -14.76 3.54
C PHE A 31 11.06 -15.02 2.98
N HIS A 32 11.93 -14.02 3.13
CA HIS A 32 13.34 -14.14 2.80
C HIS A 32 14.15 -14.33 4.08
N GLU A 33 15.04 -15.32 4.06
CA GLU A 33 15.97 -15.54 5.18
C GLU A 33 16.88 -14.33 5.37
N THR A 34 17.12 -14.01 6.63
CA THR A 34 18.01 -12.93 7.05
C THR A 34 19.07 -13.49 7.98
N THR A 35 20.24 -12.86 8.01
CA THR A 35 21.30 -13.18 8.98
C THR A 35 21.06 -12.55 10.35
N ASP A 36 20.10 -11.62 10.43
CA ASP A 36 19.74 -10.88 11.65
C ASP A 36 18.44 -11.48 12.21
N PRO A 37 18.48 -12.16 13.37
CA PRO A 37 17.30 -12.83 13.93
C PRO A 37 16.18 -11.85 14.29
N ASN A 38 16.48 -10.56 14.45
CA ASN A 38 15.52 -9.51 14.77
C ASN A 38 15.02 -8.78 13.51
N ARG A 39 15.21 -9.38 12.32
CA ARG A 39 14.76 -8.80 11.05
C ARG A 39 14.03 -9.83 10.19
N ALA A 40 12.79 -9.49 9.81
CA ALA A 40 12.03 -10.22 8.81
C ALA A 40 11.89 -9.40 7.53
N VAL A 41 11.99 -10.06 6.37
CA VAL A 41 11.72 -9.48 5.06
C VAL A 41 10.70 -10.37 4.37
N ALA A 42 9.61 -9.78 3.88
CA ALA A 42 8.55 -10.52 3.20
C ALA A 42 8.05 -9.79 1.96
N GLU A 43 7.93 -10.53 0.86
CA GLU A 43 7.18 -10.14 -0.33
C GLU A 43 5.75 -10.68 -0.22
N PHE A 44 4.76 -9.90 -0.64
CA PHE A 44 3.37 -10.32 -0.67
C PHE A 44 2.54 -9.46 -1.62
N ARG A 45 1.31 -9.89 -1.88
CA ARG A 45 0.33 -9.07 -2.60
C ARG A 45 -0.77 -8.62 -1.66
N SER A 46 -1.29 -7.42 -1.88
CA SER A 46 -2.52 -6.92 -1.27
C SER A 46 -3.55 -6.83 -2.38
N VAL A 47 -4.59 -7.66 -2.29
CA VAL A 47 -5.63 -7.79 -3.32
C VAL A 47 -6.97 -7.40 -2.74
N GLY A 48 -7.76 -6.64 -3.50
CA GLY A 48 -9.07 -6.20 -3.06
C GLY A 48 -9.52 -4.98 -3.84
N ARG A 49 -10.02 -3.96 -3.13
CA ARG A 49 -10.69 -2.82 -3.75
C ARG A 49 -10.47 -1.52 -2.97
N ALA A 50 -10.44 -0.41 -3.71
CA ALA A 50 -10.63 0.93 -3.14
C ALA A 50 -12.11 1.18 -2.82
N VAL A 51 -12.41 1.34 -1.52
CA VAL A 51 -13.78 1.50 -1.00
C VAL A 51 -14.51 2.71 -1.60
N PRO A 52 -13.88 3.90 -1.77
CA PRO A 52 -14.56 5.07 -2.31
C PRO A 52 -14.95 4.95 -3.78
N THR A 53 -14.15 4.28 -4.60
CA THR A 53 -14.30 4.31 -6.08
C THR A 53 -14.94 3.07 -6.68
N GLY A 54 -14.93 1.92 -5.99
CA GLY A 54 -15.32 0.68 -6.67
C GLY A 54 -14.15 -0.14 -7.18
N LYS A 55 -13.01 0.50 -7.47
CA LYS A 55 -12.00 -0.04 -8.37
C LYS A 55 -11.16 -1.15 -7.74
N PRO A 56 -10.71 -2.15 -8.52
CA PRO A 56 -9.75 -3.14 -8.07
C PRO A 56 -8.48 -2.46 -7.54
N TYR A 57 -7.93 -3.04 -6.48
CA TYR A 57 -6.65 -2.67 -5.91
C TYR A 57 -5.79 -3.93 -5.83
N GLU A 58 -4.77 -4.01 -6.67
CA GLU A 58 -3.83 -5.13 -6.72
C GLU A 58 -2.40 -4.62 -6.56
N GLN A 59 -1.90 -4.66 -5.34
CA GLN A 59 -0.59 -4.15 -4.98
C GLN A 59 0.38 -5.29 -4.74
N THR A 60 1.63 -5.12 -5.17
CA THR A 60 2.75 -5.96 -4.73
C THR A 60 3.59 -5.16 -3.76
N CYS A 61 3.83 -5.72 -2.58
CA CYS A 61 4.56 -5.08 -1.51
C CYS A 61 5.77 -5.91 -1.10
N ILE A 62 6.81 -5.24 -0.62
CA ILE A 62 7.86 -5.84 0.18
C ILE A 62 8.01 -5.05 1.48
N SER A 63 7.94 -5.74 2.62
CA SER A 63 8.11 -5.11 3.92
C SER A 63 9.36 -5.59 4.62
N VAL A 64 10.02 -4.66 5.31
CA VAL A 64 11.14 -4.93 6.22
C VAL A 64 10.67 -4.63 7.64
N VAL A 65 10.64 -5.67 8.46
CA VAL A 65 10.16 -5.60 9.84
C VAL A 65 11.34 -5.84 10.78
N HIS A 66 11.52 -4.92 11.73
CA HIS A 66 12.49 -5.04 12.80
C HIS A 66 11.77 -5.33 14.11
N THR A 67 12.32 -6.23 14.91
CA THR A 67 11.81 -6.57 16.24
C THR A 67 12.83 -6.31 17.35
N ASP A 68 12.37 -6.25 18.59
CA ASP A 68 13.23 -6.45 19.77
C ASP A 68 13.41 -7.95 20.06
N ASP A 69 14.21 -8.28 21.08
CA ASP A 69 14.49 -9.65 21.49
C ASP A 69 13.25 -10.37 22.05
N GLU A 70 12.21 -9.62 22.45
CA GLU A 70 10.90 -10.15 22.84
C GLU A 70 9.93 -10.29 21.65
N GLY A 71 10.37 -9.99 20.43
CA GLY A 71 9.59 -10.13 19.20
C GLY A 71 8.59 -8.99 18.95
N ARG A 72 8.67 -7.86 19.65
CA ARG A 72 7.82 -6.70 19.40
C ARG A 72 8.35 -5.89 18.23
N ILE A 73 7.46 -5.43 17.37
CA ILE A 73 7.84 -4.59 16.21
C ILE A 73 8.35 -3.24 16.70
N THR A 74 9.61 -2.95 16.41
CA THR A 74 10.27 -1.67 16.70
C THR A 74 10.28 -0.74 15.49
N ARG A 75 10.27 -1.31 14.28
CA ARG A 75 10.21 -0.57 13.01
C ARG A 75 9.57 -1.43 11.91
N TYR A 76 8.68 -0.82 11.15
CA TYR A 76 8.05 -1.42 9.97
C TYR A 76 8.24 -0.49 8.78
N VAL A 77 8.86 -0.99 7.72
CA VAL A 77 9.02 -0.25 6.46
C VAL A 77 8.30 -1.02 5.37
N ASP A 78 7.43 -0.32 4.64
CA ASP A 78 6.66 -0.91 3.56
C ASP A 78 7.03 -0.24 2.23
N TYR A 79 7.36 -1.06 1.24
CA TYR A 79 7.64 -0.62 -0.12
C TYR A 79 6.56 -1.18 -1.04
N TRP A 80 5.92 -0.27 -1.77
CA TRP A 80 4.79 -0.56 -2.65
C TRP A 80 4.77 0.46 -3.78
N ASN A 81 4.04 0.16 -4.86
CA ASN A 81 3.92 1.06 -5.99
C ASN A 81 2.80 2.09 -5.77
N PRO A 82 3.11 3.40 -5.62
CA PRO A 82 2.09 4.41 -5.39
C PRO A 82 1.14 4.61 -6.57
N LEU A 83 1.53 4.26 -7.79
CA LEU A 83 0.69 4.39 -8.98
C LEU A 83 -0.59 3.54 -8.86
N VAL A 84 -0.48 2.32 -8.33
CA VAL A 84 -1.62 1.40 -8.15
C VAL A 84 -2.66 2.01 -7.21
N ALA A 85 -2.23 2.63 -6.11
CA ALA A 85 -3.13 3.28 -5.17
C ALA A 85 -3.79 4.53 -5.79
N MET A 86 -3.03 5.32 -6.55
CA MET A 86 -3.56 6.51 -7.22
C MET A 86 -4.59 6.15 -8.29
N GLU A 87 -4.35 5.12 -9.08
CA GLU A 87 -5.29 4.63 -10.09
C GLU A 87 -6.58 4.10 -9.45
N ALA A 88 -6.47 3.28 -8.40
CA ALA A 88 -7.62 2.76 -7.69
C ALA A 88 -8.45 3.86 -7.01
N LEU A 89 -7.81 4.92 -6.50
CA LEU A 89 -8.49 6.02 -5.79
C LEU A 89 -8.99 7.15 -6.68
N THR A 90 -8.54 7.22 -7.94
CA THR A 90 -9.01 8.23 -8.89
C THR A 90 -10.40 7.80 -9.39
N PRO A 91 -11.47 8.59 -9.18
CA PRO A 91 -12.78 8.30 -9.74
C PRO A 91 -12.69 8.26 -11.27
N ASP A 92 -13.52 7.45 -11.92
CA ASP A 92 -13.72 7.64 -13.36
C ASP A 92 -14.31 9.02 -13.57
N GLY A 93 -13.67 9.85 -14.39
CA GLY A 93 -14.26 11.13 -14.78
C GLY A 93 -15.57 10.83 -15.51
N ASP A 94 -16.62 11.60 -15.23
CA ASP A 94 -17.84 11.58 -16.05
C ASP A 94 -17.41 11.73 -17.52
N ALA A 95 -17.53 10.66 -18.29
CA ALA A 95 -17.31 10.68 -19.73
C ALA A 95 -18.47 11.41 -20.42
N THR A 96 -18.57 12.72 -20.17
CA THR A 96 -19.37 13.68 -20.91
C THR A 96 -18.59 14.98 -21.00
N GLY A 97 -17.78 15.09 -22.06
CA GLY A 97 -17.00 16.30 -22.34
C GLY A 97 -16.00 16.15 -23.48
N THR A 98 -16.53 16.08 -24.71
CA THR A 98 -15.93 16.56 -25.99
C THR A 98 -14.43 16.90 -26.07
N GLY A 99 -13.72 16.21 -27.00
CA GLY A 99 -12.62 16.70 -27.86
C GLY A 99 -11.37 17.29 -27.18
N VAL A 100 -10.14 16.89 -27.48
CA VAL A 100 -9.51 16.90 -28.80
C VAL A 100 -8.39 15.84 -28.82
N ALA A 101 -8.40 15.00 -29.84
CA ALA A 101 -7.24 14.19 -30.22
C ALA A 101 -6.16 15.12 -30.79
N ALA A 102 -5.02 15.24 -30.11
CA ALA A 102 -3.82 15.80 -30.69
C ALA A 102 -2.90 14.65 -31.07
N SER A 103 -2.83 14.38 -32.38
CA SER A 103 -1.82 13.54 -33.01
C SER A 103 -0.46 14.25 -32.93
N PHE A 104 0.58 13.54 -32.53
CA PHE A 104 1.97 13.97 -32.72
C PHE A 104 2.55 13.21 -33.92
N GLY A 105 2.89 13.94 -34.98
CA GLY A 105 3.64 13.41 -36.11
C GLY A 105 3.82 14.45 -37.23
N GLY A 106 5.08 14.81 -37.50
CA GLY A 106 5.50 15.58 -38.67
C GLY A 106 6.30 16.83 -38.33
#